data_AF-A0A660M6R9-F1
#
_entry.id   AF-A0A660M6R9-F1
#
_cell.length_a   1.000
_cell.length_b   1.000
_cell.length_c   1.000
_cell.angle_alpha   90.00
_cell.angle_beta   90.00
_cell.angle_gamma   90.00
#
_symmetry.space_group_name_H-M   'P 1'
#
loop_
_entity.id
_entity.type
_entity.pdbx_description
1 polymer ?
#
loop_
_entity_poly.entity_id
_entity_poly.type
_entity_poly.pdbx_seq_one_letter_code
_entity_poly.pdbx_strand_id
1 'polypeptide(L)'
;GVLFNVAGGYDMSMSEIQEAAEIITGAVAPDANIIFGATLKPELEDELIITVVATGFDRDYNEPVINSLESAVSKTFNLEDEHTEAQEINHTISNAIDMELNNEEKTSAEDFASDIETKNIWAQDEEEKDESDIPAFLRRRKRNKKED
;
A
#
# COMPACT_ATOMS: atom_id res chain seq x y z
N GLY A 1 5.14 0.34 -17.40
CA GLY A 1 4.82 -1.05 -17.79
C GLY A 1 3.70 -1.59 -16.91
N VAL A 2 2.87 -2.48 -17.42
CA VAL A 2 1.69 -3.00 -16.71
C VAL A 2 1.64 -4.53 -16.80
N LEU A 3 1.32 -5.18 -15.69
CA LEU A 3 0.97 -6.59 -15.63
C LEU A 3 -0.48 -6.66 -15.15
N PHE A 4 -1.33 -7.44 -15.80
CA PHE A 4 -2.65 -7.72 -15.25
C PHE A 4 -3.03 -9.19 -15.43
N ASN A 5 -3.78 -9.68 -14.45
CA ASN A 5 -4.33 -11.02 -14.45
C ASN A 5 -5.84 -10.96 -14.29
N VAL A 6 -6.54 -11.75 -15.09
CA VAL A 6 -7.99 -11.93 -15.01
C VAL A 6 -8.28 -13.32 -14.44
N ALA A 7 -9.03 -13.39 -13.35
CA ALA A 7 -9.44 -14.64 -12.72
C ALA A 7 -10.95 -14.75 -12.63
N GLY A 8 -11.50 -15.95 -12.86
CA GLY A 8 -12.94 -16.18 -12.82
C GLY A 8 -13.31 -17.61 -13.21
N GLY A 9 -14.60 -17.86 -13.36
CA GLY A 9 -15.18 -19.19 -13.50
C GLY A 9 -15.14 -19.83 -14.86
N TYR A 10 -15.79 -20.98 -14.94
CA TYR A 10 -15.99 -21.71 -16.19
C TYR A 10 -16.94 -21.00 -17.17
N ASP A 11 -17.76 -20.11 -16.63
CA ASP A 11 -18.70 -19.23 -17.29
C ASP A 11 -18.04 -17.95 -17.84
N MET A 12 -16.80 -17.63 -17.44
CA MET A 12 -16.05 -16.51 -17.99
C MET A 12 -15.87 -16.66 -19.51
N SER A 13 -16.27 -15.61 -20.23
CA SER A 13 -16.16 -15.53 -21.68
C SER A 13 -14.92 -14.77 -22.14
N MET A 14 -14.45 -15.08 -23.35
CA MET A 14 -13.37 -14.29 -23.99
C MET A 14 -13.77 -12.83 -24.24
N SER A 15 -15.06 -12.55 -24.38
CA SER A 15 -15.57 -11.19 -24.60
C SER A 15 -15.34 -10.29 -23.39
N GLU A 16 -15.56 -10.82 -22.17
CA GLU A 16 -15.33 -10.06 -20.93
C GLU A 16 -13.84 -9.79 -20.69
N ILE A 17 -12.99 -10.78 -20.99
CA ILE A 17 -11.54 -10.61 -20.94
C ILE A 17 -11.09 -9.52 -21.92
N GLN A 18 -11.62 -9.53 -23.14
CA GLN A 18 -11.32 -8.54 -24.17
C GLN A 18 -11.73 -7.13 -23.72
N GLU A 19 -12.94 -6.97 -23.18
CA GLU A 19 -13.43 -5.68 -22.69
C GLU A 19 -12.53 -5.12 -21.57
N ALA A 20 -12.17 -5.97 -20.59
CA ALA A 20 -11.24 -5.60 -19.55
C ALA A 20 -9.86 -5.18 -20.11
N ALA A 21 -9.35 -5.93 -21.09
CA ALA A 21 -8.07 -5.63 -21.72
C ALA A 21 -8.10 -4.30 -22.49
N GLU A 22 -9.20 -4.00 -23.21
CA GLU A 22 -9.38 -2.74 -23.93
C GLU A 22 -9.40 -1.54 -22.98
N ILE A 23 -10.10 -1.66 -21.83
CA ILE A 23 -10.14 -0.61 -20.81
C ILE A 23 -8.74 -0.37 -20.22
N ILE A 24 -8.03 -1.44 -19.84
CA ILE A 24 -6.70 -1.32 -19.23
C ILE A 24 -5.69 -0.75 -20.24
N THR A 25 -5.67 -1.26 -21.47
CA THR A 25 -4.76 -0.77 -22.51
C THR A 25 -5.04 0.68 -22.88
N GLY A 26 -6.32 1.10 -22.91
CA GLY A 26 -6.71 2.48 -23.18
C GLY A 26 -6.32 3.46 -22.06
N ALA A 27 -6.22 3.00 -20.81
CA ALA A 27 -5.80 3.81 -19.67
C ALA A 27 -4.28 3.92 -19.51
N VAL A 28 -3.52 3.12 -20.25
CA VAL A 28 -2.06 2.98 -20.11
C VAL A 28 -1.35 3.73 -21.24
N ALA A 29 -0.09 4.13 -20.99
CA ALA A 29 0.71 4.83 -21.99
C ALA A 29 0.90 3.97 -23.27
N PRO A 30 0.87 4.57 -24.47
CA PRO A 30 0.90 3.84 -25.75
C PRO A 30 2.16 3.00 -25.97
N ASP A 31 3.27 3.35 -25.32
CA ASP A 31 4.57 2.69 -25.40
C ASP A 31 4.86 1.76 -24.21
N ALA A 32 3.92 1.63 -23.27
CA ALA A 32 4.09 0.77 -22.13
C ALA A 32 4.06 -0.71 -22.53
N ASN A 33 5.01 -1.49 -22.02
CA ASN A 33 4.94 -2.94 -22.11
C ASN A 33 3.80 -3.48 -21.21
N ILE A 34 2.93 -4.30 -21.79
CA ILE A 34 1.76 -4.87 -21.12
C ILE A 34 1.86 -6.40 -21.14
N ILE A 35 1.71 -7.01 -19.97
CA ILE A 35 1.70 -8.47 -19.80
C ILE A 35 0.33 -8.89 -19.27
N PHE A 36 -0.32 -9.79 -20.00
CA PHE A 36 -1.63 -10.33 -19.66
C PHE A 36 -1.54 -11.79 -19.18
N GLY A 37 -2.31 -12.12 -18.14
CA GLY A 37 -2.56 -13.48 -17.68
C GLY A 37 -4.04 -13.75 -17.46
N ALA A 38 -4.44 -15.02 -17.59
CA ALA A 38 -5.77 -15.49 -17.23
C ALA A 38 -5.65 -16.71 -16.34
N THR A 39 -6.47 -16.78 -15.29
CA THR A 39 -6.50 -17.90 -14.34
C THR A 39 -7.94 -18.39 -14.16
N LEU A 40 -8.17 -19.68 -14.38
CA LEU A 40 -9.47 -20.29 -14.15
C LEU A 40 -9.60 -20.68 -12.67
N LYS A 41 -10.62 -20.16 -11.99
CA LYS A 41 -10.95 -20.49 -10.61
C LYS A 41 -12.42 -20.92 -10.54
N PRO A 42 -12.72 -22.23 -10.44
CA PRO A 42 -14.09 -22.75 -10.38
C PRO A 42 -14.96 -22.19 -9.25
N GLU A 43 -14.32 -21.67 -8.19
CA GLU A 43 -14.95 -21.07 -7.01
C GLU A 43 -15.56 -19.70 -7.31
N LEU A 44 -15.03 -19.03 -8.34
CA LEU A 44 -15.61 -17.83 -8.90
C LEU A 44 -16.57 -18.35 -9.96
N GLU A 45 -17.87 -18.32 -9.71
CA GLU A 45 -18.87 -18.62 -10.74
C GLU A 45 -19.01 -17.37 -11.61
N ASP A 46 -20.15 -16.67 -11.54
CA ASP A 46 -20.45 -15.41 -12.25
C ASP A 46 -19.62 -14.19 -11.78
N GLU A 47 -18.46 -14.42 -11.14
CA GLU A 47 -17.59 -13.38 -10.61
C GLU A 47 -16.23 -13.35 -11.32
N LEU A 48 -15.73 -12.13 -11.54
CA LEU A 48 -14.47 -11.89 -12.21
C LEU A 48 -13.59 -10.95 -11.38
N ILE A 49 -12.38 -11.40 -11.09
CA ILE A 49 -11.38 -10.67 -10.32
C ILE A 49 -10.25 -10.26 -11.25
N ILE A 50 -10.06 -8.94 -11.39
CA ILE A 50 -8.95 -8.37 -12.15
C ILE A 50 -7.92 -7.84 -11.17
N THR A 51 -6.68 -8.30 -11.31
CA THR A 51 -5.54 -7.76 -10.57
C THR A 51 -4.63 -7.02 -11.54
N VAL A 52 -4.40 -5.74 -11.29
CA VAL A 52 -3.53 -4.89 -12.12
C VAL A 52 -2.34 -4.41 -11.29
N VAL A 53 -1.15 -4.57 -11.84
CA VAL A 53 0.11 -4.09 -11.26
C VAL A 53 0.76 -3.17 -12.28
N ALA A 54 0.80 -1.88 -11.97
CA ALA A 54 1.41 -0.86 -12.81
C ALA A 54 2.74 -0.39 -12.22
N THR A 55 3.75 -0.27 -13.06
CA THR A 55 5.12 0.12 -12.70
C THR A 55 5.67 1.15 -13.70
N GLY A 56 6.74 1.85 -13.33
CA GLY A 56 7.35 2.86 -14.20
C GLY A 56 6.65 4.22 -14.16
N PHE A 57 6.06 4.58 -13.01
CA PHE A 57 5.70 5.97 -12.73
C PHE A 57 6.92 6.67 -12.13
N ASP A 58 7.33 7.79 -12.72
CA ASP A 58 8.35 8.64 -12.15
C ASP A 58 7.82 9.32 -10.89
N ARG A 59 8.67 9.37 -9.86
CA ARG A 59 8.32 9.98 -8.57
C ARG A 59 8.57 11.48 -8.62
N ASP A 60 7.77 12.20 -9.39
CA ASP A 60 7.75 13.68 -9.33
C ASP A 60 6.81 14.19 -8.21
N TYR A 61 6.72 13.45 -7.11
CA TYR A 61 6.06 13.91 -5.88
C TYR A 61 7.11 14.54 -4.96
N ASN A 62 7.68 15.66 -5.38
CA ASN A 62 8.48 16.54 -4.53
C ASN A 62 8.27 18.01 -4.93
N GLU A 63 7.01 18.44 -5.04
CA GLU A 63 6.72 19.86 -4.86
C GLU A 63 5.99 20.02 -3.52
N PRO A 64 6.67 20.53 -2.47
CA PRO A 64 5.98 20.86 -1.23
C PRO A 64 4.99 21.99 -1.54
N VAL A 65 3.73 21.77 -1.16
CA VAL A 65 2.55 22.63 -1.39
C VAL A 65 2.67 24.02 -0.71
N ILE A 66 3.83 24.34 -0.14
CA ILE A 66 4.11 25.58 0.61
C ILE A 66 4.10 26.84 -0.27
N ASN A 67 4.36 26.75 -1.58
CA ASN A 67 4.45 27.93 -2.44
C ASN A 67 3.07 28.45 -2.92
N SER A 68 2.02 27.64 -2.86
CA SER A 68 0.68 28.06 -3.35
C SER A 68 -0.05 28.98 -2.36
N LEU A 69 0.24 28.84 -1.05
CA LEU A 69 -0.36 29.68 -0.01
C LEU A 69 0.25 31.10 0.00
N GLU A 70 1.56 31.23 -0.24
CA GLU A 70 2.26 32.52 -0.27
C GLU A 70 1.82 33.41 -1.46
N SER A 71 1.55 32.77 -2.61
CA SER A 71 1.05 33.47 -3.80
C SER A 71 -0.40 33.94 -3.64
N ALA A 72 -1.24 33.21 -2.90
CA ALA A 72 -2.61 33.61 -2.60
C ALA A 72 -2.67 34.78 -1.62
N VAL A 73 -1.81 34.78 -0.58
CA VAL A 73 -1.74 35.84 0.43
C VAL A 73 -1.18 37.14 -0.17
N SER A 74 -0.16 37.07 -1.02
CA SER A 74 0.41 38.26 -1.67
C SER A 74 -0.58 38.97 -2.60
N LYS A 75 -1.57 38.24 -3.14
CA LYS A 75 -2.58 38.80 -4.06
C LYS A 75 -3.73 39.50 -3.35
N THR A 76 -3.94 39.23 -2.05
CA THR A 76 -5.01 39.84 -1.24
C THR A 76 -4.56 41.10 -0.49
N PHE A 77 -3.26 41.36 -0.36
CA PHE A 77 -2.72 42.46 0.47
C PHE A 77 -2.16 43.67 -0.30
N ASN A 78 -2.24 43.71 -1.64
CA ASN A 78 -1.90 44.91 -2.41
C ASN A 78 -3.11 45.86 -2.53
N LEU A 79 -3.37 46.59 -1.44
CA LEU A 79 -4.06 47.87 -1.46
C LEU A 79 -3.15 48.85 -0.73
N GLU A 80 -2.52 49.76 -1.49
CA GLU A 80 -1.87 50.92 -0.90
C GLU A 80 -2.91 51.80 -0.20
N ASP A 81 -2.81 51.91 1.12
CA ASP A 81 -3.12 53.16 1.81
C ASP A 81 -2.27 53.28 3.08
N GLU A 82 -1.63 54.44 3.22
CA GLU A 82 -0.81 54.83 4.36
C GLU A 82 -1.59 54.74 5.68
N HIS A 83 -0.98 54.15 6.72
CA HIS A 83 -0.74 54.81 8.01
C HIS A 83 -0.15 53.84 9.05
N THR A 84 1.00 54.25 9.58
CA THR A 84 1.45 54.25 10.99
C THR A 84 1.21 53.05 11.93
N GLU A 85 2.33 52.67 12.56
CA GLU A 85 2.48 52.03 13.88
C GLU A 85 2.28 50.52 14.04
N ALA A 86 3.20 49.95 14.80
CA ALA A 86 3.50 48.54 14.89
C ALA A 86 2.83 47.89 16.12
N GLN A 87 2.73 46.56 16.04
CA GLN A 87 2.57 45.59 17.13
C GLN A 87 1.15 45.37 17.68
N GLU A 88 0.54 44.24 17.29
CA GLU A 88 0.00 43.17 18.17
C GLU A 88 -1.09 42.34 17.45
N ILE A 89 -0.70 41.29 16.71
CA ILE A 89 -1.65 40.23 16.30
C ILE A 89 -1.05 38.81 16.33
N ASN A 90 0.07 38.60 17.04
CA ASN A 90 0.78 37.32 17.04
C ASN A 90 0.41 36.34 18.18
N HIS A 91 -0.62 36.60 19.00
CA HIS A 91 -0.95 35.70 20.12
C HIS A 91 -2.25 34.90 19.95
N THR A 92 -3.15 35.28 19.04
CA THR A 92 -4.46 34.60 18.91
C THR A 92 -4.41 33.40 17.96
N ILE A 93 -3.53 33.42 16.95
CA ILE A 93 -3.46 32.36 15.94
C ILE A 93 -2.68 31.13 16.45
N SER A 94 -1.66 31.33 17.29
CA SER A 94 -0.88 30.24 17.88
C SER A 94 -1.68 29.38 18.88
N ASN A 95 -2.68 29.95 19.55
CA ASN A 95 -3.55 29.22 20.47
C ASN A 95 -4.65 28.41 19.77
N ALA A 96 -4.86 28.58 18.46
CA ALA A 96 -5.85 27.83 17.70
C ALA A 96 -5.29 26.52 17.10
N ILE A 97 -4.00 26.24 17.31
CA ILE A 97 -3.34 25.00 16.88
C ILE A 97 -2.92 24.24 18.14
N ASP A 98 -3.89 23.67 18.84
CA ASP A 98 -3.65 22.68 19.90
C ASP A 98 -4.09 21.31 19.37
N MET A 99 -3.12 20.53 18.88
CA MET A 99 -3.32 19.13 18.52
C MET A 99 -2.97 18.28 19.75
N GLU A 100 -3.80 18.38 20.79
CA GLU A 100 -3.68 17.54 21.97
C GLU A 100 -4.14 16.12 21.63
N LEU A 101 -3.17 15.22 21.42
CA LEU A 101 -3.40 13.78 21.27
C LEU A 101 -3.67 13.20 22.66
N ASN A 102 -4.94 13.01 22.99
CA ASN A 102 -5.37 12.33 24.22
C ASN A 102 -4.91 10.87 24.19
N ASN A 103 -3.88 10.54 24.98
CA ASN A 103 -3.32 9.19 25.11
C ASN A 103 -4.06 8.40 26.19
N GLU A 104 -5.35 8.11 25.98
CA GLU A 104 -6.15 7.29 26.90
C GLU A 104 -6.91 6.12 26.25
N GLU A 105 -6.68 5.84 24.97
CA GLU A 105 -7.22 4.62 24.35
C GLU A 105 -6.09 3.63 24.09
N LYS A 106 -6.20 2.45 24.74
CA LYS A 106 -5.29 1.32 24.59
C LYS A 106 -5.02 1.08 23.11
N THR A 107 -3.74 1.02 22.77
CA THR A 107 -3.33 0.89 21.37
C THR A 107 -3.80 -0.46 20.85
N SER A 108 -4.29 -0.51 19.60
CA SER A 108 -4.65 -1.79 18.94
C SER A 108 -3.49 -2.79 18.86
N ALA A 109 -2.26 -2.32 19.09
CA ALA A 109 -1.06 -3.15 19.21
C ALA A 109 -0.99 -3.92 20.54
N GLU A 110 -1.52 -3.38 21.63
CA GLU A 110 -1.56 -4.05 22.95
C GLU A 110 -2.62 -5.16 22.98
N ASP A 111 -3.75 -4.98 22.30
CA ASP A 111 -4.82 -5.98 22.19
C ASP A 111 -4.40 -7.20 21.34
N PHE A 112 -3.49 -6.99 20.37
CA PHE A 112 -2.94 -8.07 19.54
C PHE A 112 -1.87 -8.91 20.26
N ALA A 113 -1.20 -8.33 21.27
CA ALA A 113 -0.10 -8.99 21.96
C ALA A 113 -0.55 -9.85 23.16
N SER A 114 -1.76 -9.63 23.69
CA SER A 114 -2.28 -10.37 24.85
C SER A 114 -2.80 -11.77 24.54
N ASP A 115 -3.08 -12.09 23.28
CA ASP A 115 -3.73 -13.36 22.88
C ASP A 115 -2.75 -14.50 22.53
N ILE A 116 -1.45 -14.36 22.81
CA ILE A 116 -0.46 -15.44 22.59
C ILE A 116 -0.01 -16.03 23.93
N GLU A 117 -0.96 -16.52 24.72
CA GLU A 117 -0.66 -17.49 25.77
C GLU A 117 -0.74 -18.92 25.22
N THR A 118 0.41 -19.59 25.20
CA THR A 118 0.58 -21.06 25.26
C THR A 118 0.33 -21.92 24.00
N LYS A 119 1.22 -21.81 23.01
CA LYS A 119 1.97 -22.96 22.45
C LYS A 119 2.85 -22.48 21.30
N ASN A 120 4.16 -22.67 21.44
CA ASN A 120 5.04 -22.69 20.28
C ASN A 120 4.60 -23.83 19.36
N ILE A 121 3.82 -23.53 18.32
CA ILE A 121 3.41 -24.48 17.28
C ILE A 121 4.65 -25.11 16.61
N TRP A 122 5.78 -24.38 16.60
CA TRP A 122 7.06 -24.83 16.04
C TRP A 122 7.90 -25.69 16.97
N ALA A 123 7.43 -25.96 18.19
CA ALA A 123 8.09 -26.83 19.16
C ALA A 123 7.34 -28.16 19.37
N GLN A 124 6.61 -28.64 18.35
CA GLN A 124 6.01 -29.97 18.40
C GLN A 124 6.84 -31.00 17.63
N ASP A 125 7.37 -31.92 18.43
CA ASP A 125 7.61 -33.34 18.20
C ASP A 125 8.54 -33.73 17.03
N GLU A 126 9.72 -34.21 17.44
CA GLU A 126 10.70 -34.99 16.68
C GLU A 126 10.10 -36.34 16.25
N GLU A 127 9.12 -36.34 15.35
CA GLU A 127 8.77 -37.51 14.56
C GLU A 127 9.40 -37.39 13.17
N GLU A 128 10.02 -38.49 12.74
CA GLU A 128 10.86 -38.65 11.57
C GLU A 128 10.21 -38.13 10.28
N LYS A 129 10.35 -36.83 10.00
CA LYS A 129 10.06 -36.28 8.68
C LYS A 129 11.20 -36.65 7.75
N ASP A 130 10.87 -37.41 6.71
CA ASP A 130 11.80 -37.83 5.67
C ASP A 130 12.55 -36.63 5.09
N GLU A 131 13.83 -36.83 4.80
CA GLU A 131 14.74 -35.78 4.30
C GLU A 131 14.29 -35.19 2.95
N SER A 132 13.34 -35.85 2.27
CA SER A 132 12.68 -35.39 1.04
C SER A 132 11.67 -34.26 1.26
N ASP A 133 11.02 -34.21 2.42
CA ASP A 133 9.87 -33.32 2.66
C ASP A 133 10.30 -31.97 3.26
N ILE A 134 11.57 -31.86 3.63
CA ILE A 134 12.17 -30.62 4.13
C ILE A 134 12.75 -29.85 2.94
N PRO A 135 12.31 -28.61 2.67
CA PRO A 135 12.84 -27.82 1.58
C PRO A 135 14.36 -27.59 1.75
N ALA A 136 15.08 -27.54 0.62
CA ALA A 136 16.55 -27.54 0.58
C ALA A 136 17.21 -26.48 1.50
N PHE A 137 16.55 -25.34 1.68
CA PHE A 137 17.02 -24.24 2.53
C PHE A 137 17.07 -24.62 4.03
N LEU A 138 16.06 -25.32 4.54
CA LEU A 138 16.00 -25.81 5.92
C LEU A 138 16.95 -26.97 6.17
N ARG A 139 17.13 -27.84 5.16
CA ARG A 139 18.07 -28.96 5.20
C ARG A 139 19.53 -28.50 5.33
N ARG A 140 19.92 -27.45 4.60
CA ARG A 140 21.27 -26.87 4.65
C ARG A 140 21.59 -26.32 6.04
N ARG A 141 20.65 -25.60 6.67
CA ARG A 141 20.82 -25.05 8.02
C ARG A 141 20.95 -26.15 9.09
N LYS A 142 20.20 -27.24 8.96
CA LYS A 142 20.26 -28.39 9.90
C LYS A 142 21.62 -29.10 9.86
N ARG A 143 22.29 -29.19 8.70
CA ARG A 143 23.65 -29.75 8.61
C ARG A 143 24.68 -28.89 9.32
N ASN A 144 24.65 -27.58 9.10
CA ASN A 144 25.64 -26.67 9.69
C ASN A 144 25.54 -26.61 11.22
N LYS A 145 24.37 -26.92 11.81
CA LYS A 145 24.17 -26.94 13.27
C LYS A 145 24.64 -28.25 13.94
N LYS A 146 25.02 -29.27 13.17
CA LYS A 146 25.57 -30.54 13.70
C LYS A 146 27.11 -30.58 13.70
N GLU A 147 27.75 -29.58 13.09
CA GLU A 147 29.21 -29.51 12.94
C GLU A 147 29.89 -28.62 14.01
N ASP A 148 29.12 -28.01 14.91
CA ASP A 148 29.56 -27.34 16.14
C ASP A 148 29.07 -28.13 17.38
#